data_AF-A0A7I0J5L6-F1
#
_entry.id   AF-A0A7I0J5L6-F1
#
_cell.length_a   1.000
_cell.length_b   1.000
_cell.length_c   1.000
_cell.angle_alpha   90.00
_cell.angle_beta   90.00
_cell.angle_gamma   90.00
#
_symmetry.space_group_name_H-M   'P 1'
#
loop_
_entity.id
_entity.type
_entity.pdbx_description
1 polymer ?
#
loop_
_entity_poly.entity_id
_entity_poly.type
_entity_poly.pdbx_seq_one_letter_code
_entity_poly.pdbx_strand_id
1 'polypeptide(L)'
;CALPISIQHEFCHLINMLLDSAKQVVVAADRPPSELESLEPRVRSRLNGGVALEMSAPDFAMRLGMLKLRRATAKTDDTSLDISDEILEHVA
;
A
#
# COMPACT_ATOMS: atom_id res chain seq x y z
N CYS A 1 4.90 -8.41 14.12
CA CYS A 1 5.43 -7.41 15.06
C CYS A 1 4.37 -7.10 16.11
N ALA A 2 4.62 -7.39 17.39
CA ALA A 2 3.70 -7.03 18.46
C ALA A 2 3.93 -5.56 18.83
N LEU A 3 3.05 -4.67 18.36
CA LEU A 3 2.98 -3.32 18.90
C LEU A 3 2.53 -3.41 20.36
N PRO A 4 3.09 -2.62 21.27
CA PRO A 4 2.61 -2.58 22.65
C PRO A 4 1.13 -2.21 22.69
N ILE A 5 0.36 -2.83 23.60
CA ILE A 5 -1.10 -2.73 23.69
C ILE A 5 -1.57 -1.26 23.72
N SER A 6 -0.80 -0.37 24.35
CA SER A 6 -1.09 1.07 24.39
C SER A 6 -1.04 1.76 23.02
N ILE A 7 -0.09 1.40 22.16
CA ILE A 7 0.05 1.99 20.82
C ILE A 7 -1.09 1.55 19.89
N GLN A 8 -1.56 0.30 20.03
CA GLN A 8 -2.71 -0.17 19.26
C GLN A 8 -4.00 0.56 19.66
N HIS A 9 -4.21 0.81 20.96
CA HIS A 9 -5.37 1.56 21.44
C HIS A 9 -5.36 3.03 20.95
N GLU A 10 -4.22 3.71 21.06
CA GLU A 10 -4.08 5.09 20.57
C GLU A 10 -4.27 5.19 19.06
N PHE A 11 -3.76 4.22 18.30
CA PHE A 11 -3.98 4.13 16.86
C PHE A 11 -5.48 3.98 16.51
N CYS A 12 -6.19 3.08 17.19
CA CYS A 12 -7.63 2.89 17.01
C CYS A 12 -8.42 4.17 17.36
N HIS A 13 -8.03 4.88 18.43
CA HIS A 13 -8.64 6.15 18.81
C HIS A 13 -8.41 7.24 17.76
N LEU A 14 -7.19 7.38 17.26
CA LEU A 14 -6.86 8.35 16.21
C LEU A 14 -7.68 8.09 14.93
N ILE A 15 -7.71 6.84 14.47
CA ILE A 15 -8.50 6.47 13.28
C ILE A 15 -9.97 6.77 13.48
N ASN A 16 -10.54 6.42 14.64
CA ASN A 16 -11.93 6.72 14.94
C ASN A 16 -12.21 8.23 14.90
N MET A 17 -11.34 9.07 15.49
CA MET A 17 -11.48 10.52 15.42
C MET A 17 -11.42 11.07 13.99
N LEU A 18 -10.51 10.57 13.14
CA LEU A 18 -10.42 10.99 11.75
C LEU A 18 -11.66 10.59 10.94
N LEU A 19 -12.16 9.38 11.14
CA LEU A 19 -13.38 8.90 10.51
C LEU A 19 -14.62 9.67 10.99
N ASP A 20 -14.72 9.94 12.30
CA ASP A 20 -15.83 10.68 12.90
C ASP A 20 -15.83 12.16 12.48
N SER A 21 -14.67 12.73 12.16
CA SER A 21 -14.52 14.11 11.67
C SER A 21 -14.67 14.27 10.15
N ALA A 22 -15.16 13.22 9.46
CA ALA A 22 -15.38 13.19 8.00
C ALA A 22 -14.13 13.58 7.18
N LYS A 23 -12.94 13.29 7.70
CA LYS A 23 -11.68 13.45 6.96
C LYS A 23 -11.48 12.26 6.03
N GLN A 24 -10.79 12.49 4.91
CA GLN A 24 -10.41 11.40 4.01
C GLN A 24 -9.37 10.51 4.70
N VAL A 25 -9.65 9.21 4.78
CA VAL A 25 -8.76 8.20 5.33
C VAL A 25 -8.50 7.15 4.25
N VAL A 26 -7.23 6.87 3.98
CA VAL A 26 -6.78 5.80 3.07
C VAL A 26 -5.99 4.80 3.90
N VAL A 27 -6.37 3.53 3.82
CA VAL A 27 -5.72 2.43 4.53
C VAL A 27 -5.22 1.42 3.51
N ALA A 28 -3.94 1.04 3.63
CA ALA A 28 -3.36 -0.07 2.89
C ALA A 28 -3.09 -1.21 3.90
N ALA A 29 -3.52 -2.43 3.55
CA ALA A 29 -3.34 -3.62 4.37
C ALA A 29 -3.07 -4.84 3.49
N ASP A 30 -2.48 -5.87 4.08
CA ASP A 30 -2.23 -7.18 3.46
C ASP A 30 -3.51 -8.01 3.29
N ARG A 31 -4.60 -7.59 3.93
CA ARG A 31 -5.87 -8.30 4.05
C ARG A 31 -7.07 -7.36 3.93
N PRO A 32 -8.25 -7.88 3.53
CA PRO A 32 -9.46 -7.08 3.45
C PRO A 32 -9.89 -6.55 4.82
N PRO A 33 -10.68 -5.46 4.89
CA PRO A 33 -11.04 -4.84 6.16
C PRO A 33 -11.78 -5.76 7.15
N SER A 34 -12.50 -6.77 6.67
CA SER A 34 -13.16 -7.79 7.49
C SER A 34 -12.18 -8.63 8.32
N GLU A 35 -10.98 -8.87 7.81
CA GLU A 35 -9.94 -9.74 8.37
C GLU A 35 -8.92 -9.01 9.25
N LEU A 36 -9.08 -7.69 9.45
CA LEU A 36 -8.20 -6.89 10.31
C LEU A 36 -8.54 -7.07 11.79
N GLU A 37 -8.30 -8.26 12.34
CA GLU A 37 -8.68 -8.66 13.70
C GLU A 37 -8.11 -7.77 14.82
N SER A 38 -6.97 -7.11 14.56
CA SER A 38 -6.36 -6.14 15.47
C SER A 38 -7.15 -4.83 15.59
N LEU A 39 -8.09 -4.57 14.68
CA LEU A 39 -8.95 -3.40 14.69
C LEU A 39 -10.29 -3.70 15.38
N GLU A 40 -10.76 -2.72 16.15
CA GLU A 40 -12.07 -2.79 16.77
C GLU A 40 -13.20 -2.98 15.74
N PRO A 41 -14.29 -3.69 16.08
CA PRO A 41 -15.40 -3.96 15.16
C PRO A 41 -15.97 -2.71 14.47
N ARG A 42 -16.03 -1.57 15.18
CA ARG A 42 -16.53 -0.29 14.65
C ARG A 42 -15.65 0.27 13.53
N VAL A 43 -14.32 0.17 13.67
CA VAL A 43 -13.37 0.60 12.63
C VAL A 43 -13.52 -0.30 11.40
N ARG A 44 -13.54 -1.62 11.58
CA ARG A 44 -13.74 -2.58 10.48
C ARG A 44 -15.04 -2.33 9.72
N SER A 45 -16.15 -2.08 10.43
CA SER A 45 -17.44 -1.79 9.79
C SER A 45 -17.38 -0.54 8.90
N ARG A 46 -16.68 0.52 9.34
CA ARG A 46 -16.54 1.75 8.55
C ARG A 46 -15.64 1.59 7.34
N LEU A 47 -14.52 0.87 7.47
CA LEU A 47 -13.65 0.58 6.34
C LEU A 47 -14.40 -0.26 5.29
N ASN A 48 -15.20 -1.25 5.71
CA ASN A 48 -16.05 -2.03 4.82
C ASN A 48 -17.16 -1.22 4.15
N GLY A 49 -17.65 -0.14 4.80
CA GLY A 49 -18.61 0.79 4.20
C GLY A 49 -17.99 1.79 3.22
N GLY A 50 -16.66 1.82 3.09
CA GLY A 50 -15.93 2.67 2.15
C GLY A 50 -15.69 2.01 0.80
N VAL A 51 -14.68 2.49 0.07
CA VAL A 51 -14.20 1.88 -1.17
C VAL A 51 -13.04 0.94 -0.84
N ALA A 52 -13.23 -0.36 -1.09
CA ALA A 52 -12.17 -1.36 -1.00
C ALA A 52 -11.69 -1.73 -2.40
N LEU A 53 -10.37 -1.66 -2.61
CA LEU A 53 -9.71 -2.05 -3.85
C LEU A 53 -8.72 -3.16 -3.53
N GLU A 54 -8.86 -4.28 -4.22
CA GLU A 54 -7.90 -5.38 -4.15
C GLU A 54 -6.69 -5.05 -5.02
N MET A 55 -5.48 -5.25 -4.47
CA MET A 55 -4.23 -5.11 -5.21
C MET A 55 -3.69 -6.50 -5.54
N SER A 56 -3.81 -6.89 -6.80
CA SER A 56 -3.23 -8.14 -7.31
C SER A 56 -1.76 -7.96 -7.66
N ALA A 57 -1.04 -9.08 -7.77
CA ALA A 57 0.33 -9.06 -8.29
C ALA A 57 0.36 -8.48 -9.72
N PRO A 58 1.36 -7.65 -10.07
CA PRO A 58 1.47 -7.08 -11.40
C PRO A 58 1.76 -8.18 -12.42
N ASP A 59 1.13 -8.09 -13.59
CA ASP A 59 1.45 -8.97 -14.72
C ASP A 59 2.80 -8.60 -15.35
N PHE A 60 3.25 -9.38 -16.34
CA PHE A 60 4.50 -9.13 -17.04
C PHE A 60 4.58 -7.72 -17.66
N ALA A 61 3.51 -7.27 -18.33
CA ALA A 61 3.51 -5.97 -19.00
C ALA A 61 3.65 -4.83 -17.99
N MET A 62 2.96 -4.94 -16.85
CA MET A 62 3.02 -3.98 -15.76
C MET A 62 4.39 -4.00 -15.08
N ARG A 63 4.96 -5.18 -14.80
CA ARG A 63 6.33 -5.34 -14.25
C ARG A 63 7.37 -4.67 -15.15
N LEU A 64 7.33 -4.95 -16.45
CA LEU A 64 8.23 -4.33 -17.42
C LEU A 64 8.06 -2.80 -17.48
N GLY A 65 6.81 -2.31 -17.47
CA GLY A 65 6.52 -0.88 -17.44
C GLY A 65 7.07 -0.19 -16.20
N MET A 66 6.89 -0.79 -15.01
CA MET A 66 7.46 -0.29 -13.76
C MET A 66 8.99 -0.27 -13.81
N LEU A 67 9.63 -1.32 -14.32
CA LEU A 67 11.10 -1.38 -14.45
C LEU A 67 11.63 -0.31 -15.40
N LYS A 68 10.99 -0.10 -16.56
CA LYS A 68 11.35 0.96 -17.51
C LYS A 68 11.22 2.35 -16.88
N LEU A 69 10.15 2.59 -16.12
CA LEU A 69 9.94 3.85 -15.39
C LEU A 69 11.05 4.06 -14.35
N ARG A 70 11.35 3.04 -13.54
CA ARG A 70 12.40 3.12 -12.50
C ARG A 70 13.79 3.34 -13.11
N ARG A 71 14.12 2.67 -14.22
CA ARG A 71 15.37 2.92 -14.95
C ARG A 71 15.45 4.37 -15.44
N ALA A 72 14.36 4.92 -15.98
CA ALA A 72 14.33 6.30 -16.47
C ALA A 72 14.55 7.31 -15.33
N THR A 73 13.91 7.11 -14.18
CA THR A 73 14.16 7.91 -12.97
C THR A 73 15.61 7.77 -12.52
N ALA A 74 16.13 6.55 -12.39
CA ALA A 74 17.50 6.30 -11.93
C ALA A 74 18.56 6.89 -12.88
N LYS A 75 18.31 6.92 -14.19
CA LYS A 75 19.22 7.53 -15.17
C LYS A 75 19.27 9.07 -15.06
N THR A 76 18.23 9.67 -14.48
CA THR A 76 18.22 11.10 -14.15
C THR A 76 19.15 11.39 -12.96
N ASP A 77 19.18 10.47 -11.98
CA ASP A 77 20.02 10.58 -10.78
C ASP A 77 21.49 10.21 -11.08
N ASP A 78 21.70 9.20 -11.94
CA ASP A 78 23.02 8.74 -12.39
C ASP A 78 23.00 8.51 -13.91
N THR A 79 23.55 9.47 -14.65
CA THR A 79 23.62 9.42 -16.11
C THR A 79 24.50 8.27 -16.64
N SER A 80 25.39 7.72 -15.81
CA SER A 80 26.22 6.57 -16.19
C SER A 80 25.47 5.24 -16.14
N LEU A 81 24.29 5.21 -15.52
CA LEU A 81 23.46 4.02 -15.41
C LEU A 81 22.93 3.60 -16.79
N ASP A 82 23.45 2.46 -17.26
CA ASP A 82 23.07 1.85 -18.52
C ASP A 82 22.65 0.40 -18.32
N ILE A 83 21.33 0.18 -18.34
CA ILE A 83 20.71 -1.15 -18.21
C ILE A 83 19.92 -1.39 -19.49
N SER A 84 20.28 -2.43 -20.25
CA SER A 84 19.62 -2.77 -21.51
C SER A 84 18.18 -3.22 -21.32
N ASP A 85 17.36 -3.09 -22.35
CA ASP A 85 15.95 -3.55 -22.33
C ASP A 85 15.86 -5.07 -22.16
N GLU A 86 16.80 -5.85 -22.72
CA GLU A 86 16.86 -7.31 -22.57
C GLU A 86 16.98 -7.73 -21.10
N ILE A 87 17.79 -7.01 -20.31
CA ILE A 87 17.91 -7.28 -18.86
C ILE A 87 16.60 -6.96 -18.16
N LEU A 88 15.93 -5.86 -18.53
CA LEU A 88 14.63 -5.53 -17.93
C LEU A 88 13.56 -6.56 -18.27
N GLU A 89 13.54 -7.08 -19.50
CA GLU A 89 12.61 -8.13 -19.93
C GLU A 89 12.88 -9.46 -19.23
N HIS A 90 14.15 -9.79 -18.98
CA HIS A 90 14.52 -10.99 -18.24
C HIS A 90 14.14 -10.92 -16.75
N VAL A 91 14.28 -9.74 -16.14
CA VAL A 91 13.93 -9.51 -14.73
C VAL A 91 12.42 -9.35 -14.53
N ALA A 92 11.70 -8.83 -15.55
CA ALA A 92 10.28 -8.48 -15.49
C ALA A 92 9.42 -9.64 -15.00
#